data_AF-A0A1E1KK03-F1
#
_entry.id   AF-A0A1E1KK03-F1
#
_cell.length_a   1.000
_cell.length_b   1.000
_cell.length_c   1.000
_cell.angle_alpha   90.00
_cell.angle_beta   90.00
_cell.angle_gamma   90.00
#
_symmetry.space_group_name_H-M   'P 1'
#
loop_
_entity.id
_entity.type
_entity.pdbx_description
1 polymer ?
#
loop_
_entity_poly.entity_id
_entity_poly.type
_entity_poly.pdbx_seq_one_letter_code
_entity_poly.pdbx_strand_id
1 'polypeptide(L)'
;MASECNFDDDDLDPPEQIFVGSEDGGVFAFDGQVLRFQDHAYATDVAQYMPLLQLEPLRTKIGTVAARPPRHDSKPLTWWQSQCVFRGLKSSGSIEDLQKALKGHEDDPMSDGMLELLDRARDLLEAKIKEREENWLHDMSNDEKAMKDPRRFLKEEFPPGSSNSEKTVLLSTPFVANIQYTAEELGLGCEYTFAPTDGDAVVRMVKYWVVIGRDRQTVTQEIRMIERETQRLKREQEEGRQDLRRKNKYMRTNQLETEEAVAKSKDWDVIGLWNITCPQIEAGWGVRNLTMKIHVEKTELFAEFDFGALTGVLRFEKKEDDATLPLKRSQPHNDNVVKEEEENNDDGKQQEPVYNDDEASEKSSDTYDEYEADDEEKQDQNDQRNPSPEDFHFTCNPQPSTHPECNYHYRGEVISEEVVDEAPDMTLYGITICGFPGKTLKGDIESAAFGVSTFTGVRAGEIETAQCDVKEDRGKCDVKTAYEVLSPEL
;
A
#
# COMPACT_ATOMS: atom_id res chain seq x y z
N MET A 1 -25.63 -19.12 58.44
CA MET A 1 -24.17 -18.88 58.42
C MET A 1 -23.88 -18.15 57.12
N ALA A 2 -23.83 -16.82 57.18
CA ALA A 2 -23.36 -16.01 56.06
C ALA A 2 -21.84 -16.18 56.04
N SER A 3 -21.32 -16.79 54.98
CA SER A 3 -19.88 -16.89 54.77
C SER A 3 -19.40 -15.50 54.40
N GLU A 4 -18.68 -14.84 55.29
CA GLU A 4 -17.94 -13.63 54.98
C GLU A 4 -16.84 -14.04 53.98
N CYS A 5 -17.12 -13.82 52.70
CA CYS A 5 -16.14 -13.97 51.64
C CYS A 5 -15.15 -12.81 51.81
N ASN A 6 -14.07 -13.04 52.53
CA ASN A 6 -12.89 -12.18 52.48
C ASN A 6 -12.34 -12.31 51.05
N PHE A 7 -12.77 -11.41 50.17
CA PHE A 7 -12.07 -11.12 48.94
C PHE A 7 -10.78 -10.43 49.35
N ASP A 8 -9.67 -11.13 49.25
CA ASP A 8 -8.35 -10.53 49.37
C ASP A 8 -8.20 -9.55 48.19
N ASP A 9 -8.53 -8.28 48.43
CA ASP A 9 -8.48 -7.15 47.47
C ASP A 9 -7.03 -6.73 47.10
N ASP A 10 -6.04 -7.58 47.37
CA ASP A 10 -4.61 -7.30 47.17
C ASP A 10 -4.19 -7.24 45.68
N ASP A 11 -5.09 -7.56 44.75
CA ASP A 11 -4.84 -7.53 43.30
C ASP A 11 -5.40 -6.27 42.60
N LEU A 12 -5.92 -5.29 43.33
CA LEU A 12 -6.32 -4.03 42.71
C LEU A 12 -5.06 -3.25 42.32
N ASP A 13 -4.95 -2.90 41.03
CA ASP A 13 -3.98 -1.92 40.55
C ASP A 13 -3.95 -0.75 41.54
N PRO A 14 -2.74 -0.26 41.90
CA PRO A 14 -2.61 0.80 42.89
C PRO A 14 -3.58 1.92 42.53
N PRO A 15 -4.41 2.39 43.49
CA PRO A 15 -5.51 3.28 43.19
C PRO A 15 -4.99 4.48 42.43
N GLU A 16 -5.58 4.74 41.25
CA GLU A 16 -5.12 5.82 40.39
C GLU A 16 -5.15 7.13 41.17
N GLN A 17 -3.98 7.69 41.40
CA GLN A 17 -3.84 8.96 42.09
C GLN A 17 -4.20 10.09 41.13
N ILE A 18 -5.15 10.93 41.53
CA ILE A 18 -5.49 12.14 40.78
C ILE A 18 -4.92 13.37 41.50
N PHE A 19 -4.63 14.41 40.72
CA PHE A 19 -4.15 15.68 41.25
C PHE A 19 -5.23 16.76 41.12
N VAL A 20 -5.50 17.49 42.20
CA VAL A 20 -6.52 18.54 42.27
C VAL A 20 -5.90 19.82 42.82
N GLY A 21 -6.17 20.94 42.15
CA GLY A 21 -5.70 22.27 42.57
C GLY A 21 -6.67 22.94 43.53
N SER A 22 -6.12 23.58 44.56
CA SER A 22 -6.83 24.52 45.44
C SER A 22 -6.77 25.96 44.90
N GLU A 23 -7.71 26.82 45.33
CA GLU A 23 -7.75 28.25 44.98
C GLU A 23 -6.50 29.00 45.43
N ASP A 24 -5.86 28.55 46.51
CA ASP A 24 -4.61 29.10 47.03
C ASP A 24 -3.36 28.67 46.21
N GLY A 25 -3.55 27.93 45.12
CA GLY A 25 -2.48 27.46 44.24
C GLY A 25 -1.75 26.20 44.71
N GLY A 26 -2.22 25.56 45.78
CA GLY A 26 -1.71 24.26 46.23
C GLY A 26 -2.19 23.11 45.33
N VAL A 27 -1.31 22.17 44.99
CA VAL A 27 -1.68 20.91 44.30
C VAL A 27 -1.73 19.78 45.32
N PHE A 28 -2.85 19.08 45.34
CA PHE A 28 -3.11 17.95 46.22
C PHE A 28 -3.23 16.69 45.41
N ALA A 29 -2.85 15.58 46.00
CA ALA A 29 -2.97 14.27 45.41
C ALA A 29 -4.02 13.46 46.18
N PHE A 30 -4.95 12.83 45.48
CA PHE A 30 -6.04 12.04 46.06
C PHE A 30 -5.92 10.59 45.59
N ASP A 31 -5.82 9.66 46.55
CA ASP A 31 -5.63 8.22 46.32
C ASP A 31 -6.95 7.43 46.42
N GLY A 32 -8.09 8.12 46.36
CA GLY A 32 -9.43 7.53 46.52
C GLY A 32 -9.94 7.52 47.96
N GLN A 33 -9.06 7.68 48.95
CA GLN A 33 -9.46 7.72 50.36
C GLN A 33 -9.05 9.03 51.03
N VAL A 34 -7.81 9.47 50.79
CA VAL A 34 -7.21 10.57 51.55
C VAL A 34 -6.61 11.61 50.62
N LEU A 35 -6.84 12.87 50.96
CA LEU A 35 -6.16 13.99 50.30
C LEU A 35 -4.76 14.16 50.89
N ARG A 36 -3.75 14.25 50.04
CA ARG A 36 -2.35 14.43 50.41
C ARG A 36 -1.82 15.75 49.86
N PHE A 37 -1.11 16.49 50.71
CA PHE A 37 -0.33 17.65 50.31
C PHE A 37 1.14 17.35 50.56
N GLN A 38 2.00 17.53 49.55
CA GLN A 38 3.44 17.21 49.65
C GLN A 38 3.70 15.80 50.23
N ASP A 39 2.94 14.80 49.77
CA ASP A 39 2.96 13.39 50.22
C ASP A 39 2.47 13.12 51.66
N HIS A 40 1.94 14.12 52.38
CA HIS A 40 1.41 13.97 53.73
C HIS A 40 -0.12 14.11 53.76
N ALA A 41 -0.77 13.16 54.44
CA ALA A 41 -2.20 13.19 54.71
C ALA A 41 -2.54 14.05 55.93
N TYR A 42 -3.81 14.43 56.05
CA TYR A 42 -4.34 15.07 57.25
C TYR A 42 -4.21 14.14 58.48
N ALA A 43 -3.67 14.69 59.57
CA ALA A 43 -3.61 14.00 60.86
C ALA A 43 -4.66 14.61 61.80
N THR A 44 -5.56 13.78 62.30
CA THR A 44 -6.64 14.20 63.21
C THR A 44 -6.10 14.73 64.54
N ASP A 45 -5.06 14.10 65.09
CA ASP A 45 -4.39 14.52 66.31
C ASP A 45 -2.94 14.91 65.99
N VAL A 46 -2.68 16.22 65.97
CA VAL A 46 -1.35 16.80 65.80
C VAL A 46 -0.64 17.02 67.13
N ALA A 47 -1.39 17.06 68.24
CA ALA A 47 -0.85 17.33 69.58
C ALA A 47 0.18 16.27 70.01
N GLN A 48 0.00 15.01 69.61
CA GLN A 48 0.97 13.94 69.87
C GLN A 48 2.39 14.20 69.30
N TYR A 49 2.48 15.01 68.23
CA TYR A 49 3.73 15.35 67.55
C TYR A 49 4.29 16.71 67.98
N MET A 50 3.51 17.51 68.70
CA MET A 50 3.99 18.78 69.23
C MET A 50 5.06 18.52 70.29
N PRO A 51 6.20 19.22 70.25
CA PRO A 51 7.11 19.22 71.38
C PRO A 51 6.30 19.71 72.58
N LEU A 52 6.11 18.84 73.58
CA LEU A 52 5.62 19.28 74.86
C LEU A 52 6.57 20.40 75.28
N LEU A 53 6.09 21.65 75.25
CA LEU A 53 6.76 22.77 75.88
C LEU A 53 6.69 22.46 77.37
N GLN A 54 7.56 21.56 77.83
CA GLN A 54 7.74 21.15 79.20
C GLN A 54 8.36 22.34 79.93
N LEU A 55 7.54 23.37 80.13
CA LEU A 55 7.78 24.38 81.15
C LEU A 55 7.76 23.72 82.54
N GLU A 56 7.18 22.52 82.67
CA GLU A 56 7.28 21.71 83.86
C GLU A 56 8.01 20.38 83.57
N PRO A 57 9.19 20.14 84.17
CA PRO A 57 9.88 18.87 84.04
C PRO A 57 8.99 17.75 84.54
N LEU A 58 8.74 16.73 83.69
CA LEU A 58 7.94 15.57 84.03
C LEU A 58 8.45 14.94 85.33
N ARG A 59 7.71 15.15 86.42
CA ARG A 59 8.02 14.52 87.70
C ARG A 59 7.43 13.11 87.68
N THR A 60 8.27 12.12 87.96
CA THR A 60 7.84 10.76 88.26
C THR A 60 6.89 10.79 89.47
N LYS A 61 6.16 9.68 89.72
CA LYS A 61 5.28 9.56 90.91
C LYS A 61 5.99 9.82 92.25
N ILE A 62 7.32 9.81 92.26
CA ILE A 62 8.20 10.02 93.42
C ILE A 62 8.69 11.50 93.49
N GLY A 63 8.26 12.36 92.57
CA GLY A 63 8.68 13.75 92.47
C GLY A 63 10.04 13.97 91.79
N THR A 64 10.72 12.89 91.38
CA THR A 64 12.01 12.94 90.68
C THR A 64 11.80 13.27 89.21
N VAL A 65 12.57 14.20 88.65
CA VAL A 65 12.53 14.55 87.22
C VAL A 65 12.86 13.31 86.38
N ALA A 66 11.99 12.95 85.45
CA ALA A 66 12.18 11.82 84.56
C ALA A 66 13.45 12.03 83.72
N ALA A 67 14.38 11.07 83.79
CA ALA A 67 15.70 11.20 83.18
C ALA A 67 15.70 11.20 81.64
N ARG A 68 14.60 10.82 81.01
CA ARG A 68 14.44 10.87 79.55
C ARG A 68 13.05 11.38 79.22
N PRO A 69 12.92 12.51 78.51
CA PRO A 69 11.63 12.89 77.95
C PRO A 69 11.16 11.78 76.98
N PRO A 70 9.85 11.60 76.82
CA PRO A 70 9.31 10.77 75.74
C PRO A 70 9.97 11.16 74.42
N ARG A 71 10.40 10.16 73.64
CA ARG A 71 10.86 10.43 72.28
C ARG A 71 9.62 10.72 71.44
N HIS A 72 9.49 11.95 70.96
CA HIS A 72 8.51 12.30 69.96
C HIS A 72 9.11 12.02 68.58
N ASP A 73 8.33 11.43 67.69
CA ASP A 73 8.73 11.23 66.31
C ASP A 73 8.80 12.60 65.63
N SER A 74 10.02 13.04 65.34
CA SER A 74 10.26 14.31 64.64
C SER A 74 9.63 14.23 63.24
N LYS A 75 8.73 15.18 62.94
CA LYS A 75 8.09 15.30 61.62
C LYS A 75 8.83 16.31 60.74
N PRO A 76 8.96 16.06 59.43
CA PRO A 76 9.63 16.97 58.50
C PRO A 76 8.84 18.27 58.31
N LEU A 77 9.50 19.32 57.81
CA LEU A 77 8.87 20.63 57.55
C LEU A 77 7.61 20.51 56.68
N THR A 78 7.66 19.72 55.61
CA THR A 78 6.54 19.52 54.68
C THR A 78 5.31 18.91 55.35
N TRP A 79 5.49 18.06 56.36
CA TRP A 79 4.38 17.52 57.14
C TRP A 79 3.68 18.62 57.94
N TRP A 80 4.43 19.49 58.62
CA TRP A 80 3.87 20.62 59.37
C TRP A 80 3.16 21.61 58.46
N GLN A 81 3.74 21.91 57.30
CA GLN A 81 3.12 22.75 56.28
C GLN A 81 1.77 22.17 55.84
N SER A 82 1.73 20.86 55.58
CA SER A 82 0.51 20.15 55.20
C SER A 82 -0.58 20.23 56.28
N GLN A 83 -0.22 20.03 57.55
CA GLN A 83 -1.18 20.14 58.65
C GLN A 83 -1.77 21.55 58.80
N CYS A 84 -0.96 22.59 58.58
CA CYS A 84 -1.45 23.97 58.53
C CYS A 84 -2.42 24.17 57.35
N VAL A 85 -2.05 23.72 56.15
CA VAL A 85 -2.88 23.86 54.94
C VAL A 85 -4.25 23.18 55.13
N PHE A 86 -4.29 21.95 55.63
CA PHE A 86 -5.55 21.24 55.85
C PHE A 86 -6.49 21.94 56.85
N ARG A 87 -5.96 22.76 57.75
CA ARG A 87 -6.72 23.54 58.75
C ARG A 87 -6.96 24.99 58.33
N GLY A 88 -6.59 25.39 57.12
CA GLY A 88 -6.73 26.78 56.64
C GLY A 88 -5.79 27.78 57.33
N LEU A 89 -4.67 27.30 57.87
CA LEU A 89 -3.65 28.12 58.54
C LEU A 89 -2.50 28.47 57.58
N LYS A 90 -1.72 29.50 57.93
CA LYS A 90 -0.56 29.94 57.14
C LYS A 90 0.51 28.84 57.10
N SER A 91 0.90 28.42 55.89
CA SER A 91 1.83 27.31 55.65
C SER A 91 3.29 27.73 55.42
N SER A 92 3.60 29.02 55.50
CA SER A 92 4.96 29.55 55.36
C SER A 92 5.61 29.82 56.72
N GLY A 93 6.86 29.41 56.91
CA GLY A 93 7.64 29.73 58.11
C GLY A 93 8.62 28.64 58.49
N SER A 94 9.28 28.82 59.63
CA SER A 94 10.05 27.76 60.29
C SER A 94 9.12 26.73 60.93
N ILE A 95 9.65 25.56 61.33
CA ILE A 95 8.86 24.54 62.05
C ILE A 95 8.24 25.14 63.32
N GLU A 96 8.96 26.01 64.04
CA GLU A 96 8.48 26.67 65.25
C GLU A 96 7.29 27.60 64.97
N ASP A 97 7.32 28.32 63.86
CA ASP A 97 6.21 29.19 63.43
C ASP A 97 4.96 28.36 63.10
N LEU A 98 5.13 27.25 62.39
CA LEU A 98 4.04 26.33 62.01
C LEU A 98 3.45 25.63 63.23
N GLN A 99 4.30 25.13 64.13
CA GLN A 99 3.87 24.53 65.41
C GLN A 99 3.11 25.54 66.28
N LYS A 100 3.57 26.79 66.32
CA LYS A 100 2.87 27.87 67.02
C LYS A 100 1.53 28.20 66.37
N ALA A 101 1.44 28.20 65.04
CA ALA A 101 0.19 28.44 64.32
C ALA A 101 -0.84 27.32 64.57
N LEU A 102 -0.39 26.08 64.69
CA LEU A 102 -1.24 24.91 64.99
C LEU A 102 -1.66 24.82 66.46
N LYS A 103 -1.05 25.60 67.35
CA LYS A 103 -1.35 25.57 68.79
C LYS A 103 -2.73 26.18 69.07
N GLY A 104 -3.63 25.40 69.65
CA GLY A 104 -5.05 25.74 69.81
C GLY A 104 -5.93 25.26 68.65
N HIS A 105 -5.35 24.63 67.63
CA HIS A 105 -6.02 24.06 66.45
C HIS A 105 -5.64 22.57 66.26
N GLU A 106 -5.15 21.92 67.31
CA GLU A 106 -4.59 20.57 67.22
C GLU A 106 -5.65 19.54 66.78
N ASP A 107 -6.85 19.67 67.35
CA ASP A 107 -8.01 18.80 67.13
C ASP A 107 -9.02 19.38 66.13
N ASP A 108 -8.70 20.53 65.53
CA ASP A 108 -9.60 21.16 64.56
C ASP A 108 -9.78 20.25 63.34
N PRO A 109 -11.03 20.11 62.85
CA PRO A 109 -11.29 19.37 61.62
C PRO A 109 -10.61 20.04 60.43
N MET A 110 -10.58 19.34 59.31
CA MET A 110 -10.19 19.90 58.03
C MET A 110 -11.06 21.14 57.72
N SER A 111 -10.45 22.22 57.20
CA SER A 111 -11.18 23.45 56.88
C SER A 111 -12.24 23.20 55.81
N ASP A 112 -13.31 24.01 55.80
CA ASP A 112 -14.43 23.85 54.86
C ASP A 112 -13.95 23.83 53.40
N GLY A 113 -13.02 24.72 53.01
CA GLY A 113 -12.46 24.73 51.65
C GLY A 113 -11.67 23.47 51.29
N MET A 114 -11.06 22.80 52.26
CA MET A 114 -10.35 21.53 52.05
C MET A 114 -11.33 20.34 52.00
N LEU A 115 -12.46 20.40 52.73
CA LEU A 115 -13.56 19.44 52.60
C LEU A 115 -14.23 19.53 51.23
N GLU A 116 -14.52 20.75 50.75
CA GLU A 116 -15.04 20.96 49.39
C GLU A 116 -14.06 20.45 48.32
N LEU A 117 -12.75 20.65 48.52
CA LEU A 117 -11.72 20.12 47.64
C LEU A 117 -11.68 18.59 47.64
N LEU A 118 -11.85 17.96 48.81
CA LEU A 118 -11.93 16.51 48.96
C LEU A 118 -13.16 15.93 48.26
N ASP A 119 -14.32 16.55 48.40
CA ASP A 119 -15.54 16.11 47.70
C ASP A 119 -15.39 16.28 46.19
N ARG A 120 -14.85 17.41 45.72
CA ARG A 120 -14.51 17.60 44.30
C ARG A 120 -13.52 16.55 43.79
N ALA A 121 -12.53 16.17 44.59
CA ALA A 121 -11.58 15.12 44.23
C ALA A 121 -12.27 13.75 44.11
N ARG A 122 -13.22 13.43 45.00
CA ARG A 122 -14.03 12.21 44.89
C ARG A 122 -14.84 12.19 43.61
N ASP A 123 -15.56 13.28 43.31
CA ASP A 123 -16.38 13.38 42.10
C ASP A 123 -15.53 13.25 40.82
N LEU A 124 -14.35 13.88 40.80
CA LEU A 124 -13.42 13.76 39.67
C LEU A 124 -12.86 12.35 39.51
N LEU A 125 -12.55 11.67 40.61
CA LEU A 125 -12.07 10.28 40.57
C LEU A 125 -13.20 9.36 40.09
N GLU A 126 -14.41 9.52 40.61
CA GLU A 126 -15.58 8.75 40.18
C GLU A 126 -15.88 8.95 38.70
N ALA A 127 -15.85 10.20 38.22
CA ALA A 127 -16.02 10.52 36.80
C ALA A 127 -14.93 9.86 35.94
N LYS A 128 -13.67 9.90 36.36
CA LYS A 128 -12.56 9.24 35.64
C LYS A 128 -12.66 7.71 35.65
N ILE A 129 -13.07 7.13 36.77
CA ILE A 129 -13.32 5.68 36.86
C ILE A 129 -14.44 5.33 35.88
N LYS A 130 -15.55 6.08 35.90
CA LYS A 130 -16.68 5.86 34.99
C LYS A 130 -16.27 6.01 33.52
N GLU A 131 -15.52 7.04 33.16
CA GLU A 131 -14.99 7.22 31.81
C GLU A 131 -14.09 6.05 31.40
N ARG A 132 -13.23 5.56 32.30
CA ARG A 132 -12.40 4.38 32.04
C ARG A 132 -13.24 3.13 31.85
N GLU A 133 -14.28 2.94 32.64
CA GLU A 133 -15.23 1.82 32.50
C GLU A 133 -15.98 1.88 31.16
N GLU A 134 -16.44 3.06 30.76
CA GLU A 134 -17.08 3.27 29.46
C GLU A 134 -16.11 2.98 28.30
N ASN A 135 -14.88 3.49 28.37
CA ASN A 135 -13.81 3.22 27.40
C ASN A 135 -13.46 1.71 27.35
N TRP A 136 -13.36 1.06 28.53
CA TRP A 136 -13.14 -0.39 28.62
C TRP A 136 -14.28 -1.17 27.95
N LEU A 137 -15.53 -0.76 28.09
CA LEU A 137 -16.67 -1.47 27.52
C LEU A 137 -16.81 -1.26 26.00
N HIS A 138 -16.61 -0.03 25.53
CA HIS A 138 -17.05 0.37 24.19
C HIS A 138 -15.92 0.63 23.19
N ASP A 139 -14.80 1.17 23.63
CA ASP A 139 -13.79 1.74 22.72
C ASP A 139 -12.54 0.85 22.60
N MET A 140 -12.22 0.07 23.63
CA MET A 140 -11.03 -0.78 23.63
C MET A 140 -11.25 -2.10 22.87
N SER A 141 -10.30 -2.43 21.99
CA SER A 141 -10.22 -3.75 21.37
C SER A 141 -9.84 -4.84 22.37
N ASN A 142 -10.09 -6.11 22.03
CA ASN A 142 -9.74 -7.25 22.90
C ASN A 142 -8.23 -7.31 23.20
N ASP A 143 -7.39 -6.99 22.22
CA ASP A 143 -5.93 -6.93 22.39
C ASP A 143 -5.54 -5.86 23.42
N GLU A 144 -6.12 -4.67 23.33
CA GLU A 144 -5.84 -3.57 24.24
C GLU A 144 -6.35 -3.86 25.66
N LYS A 145 -7.54 -4.46 25.80
CA LYS A 145 -8.09 -4.89 27.09
C LYS A 145 -7.15 -5.90 27.76
N ALA A 146 -6.74 -6.92 27.01
CA ALA A 146 -5.82 -7.95 27.50
C ALA A 146 -4.43 -7.40 27.85
N MET A 147 -3.96 -6.37 27.15
CA MET A 147 -2.70 -5.70 27.48
C MET A 147 -2.79 -4.82 28.73
N LYS A 148 -3.94 -4.17 28.96
CA LYS A 148 -4.15 -3.26 30.08
C LYS A 148 -4.42 -4.00 31.39
N ASP A 149 -5.36 -4.94 31.38
CA ASP A 149 -5.69 -5.79 32.52
C ASP A 149 -6.06 -7.20 32.00
N PRO A 150 -5.07 -8.11 31.85
CA PRO A 150 -5.32 -9.45 31.33
C PRO A 150 -6.27 -10.24 32.22
N ARG A 151 -6.27 -10.00 33.52
CA ARG A 151 -7.06 -10.79 34.48
C ARG A 151 -8.52 -10.44 34.40
N ARG A 152 -8.84 -9.15 34.37
CA ARG A 152 -10.20 -8.68 34.16
C ARG A 152 -10.73 -9.11 32.80
N PHE A 153 -9.95 -8.89 31.73
CA PHE A 153 -10.33 -9.30 30.39
C PHE A 153 -10.67 -10.79 30.31
N LEU A 154 -9.80 -11.66 30.84
CA LEU A 154 -10.03 -13.11 30.80
C LEU A 154 -11.21 -13.56 31.68
N LYS A 155 -11.46 -12.92 32.82
CA LYS A 155 -12.64 -13.19 33.67
C LYS A 155 -13.95 -12.81 32.96
N GLU A 156 -13.98 -11.67 32.28
CA GLU A 156 -15.13 -11.22 31.49
C GLU A 156 -15.39 -12.13 30.30
N GLU A 157 -14.32 -12.56 29.63
CA GLU A 157 -14.40 -13.33 28.40
C GLU A 157 -14.70 -14.82 28.64
N PHE A 158 -14.27 -15.35 29.80
CA PHE A 158 -14.49 -16.72 30.26
C PHE A 158 -15.18 -16.78 31.63
N PRO A 159 -16.42 -16.28 31.78
CA PRO A 159 -17.08 -16.16 33.08
C PRO A 159 -17.34 -17.52 33.73
N PRO A 160 -17.05 -17.70 35.03
CA PRO A 160 -17.11 -18.99 35.71
C PRO A 160 -18.49 -19.65 35.54
N GLY A 161 -18.51 -20.94 35.21
CA GLY A 161 -19.76 -21.69 34.97
C GLY A 161 -20.33 -21.63 33.55
N SER A 162 -19.73 -20.85 32.64
CA SER A 162 -20.11 -20.92 31.21
C SER A 162 -19.91 -22.34 30.65
N SER A 163 -20.83 -22.87 29.86
CA SER A 163 -20.71 -24.23 29.28
C SER A 163 -19.91 -24.25 27.97
N ASN A 164 -19.50 -23.09 27.45
CA ASN A 164 -18.84 -23.00 26.14
C ASN A 164 -17.35 -23.36 26.25
N SER A 165 -17.06 -24.66 26.37
CA SER A 165 -15.68 -25.19 26.34
C SER A 165 -14.97 -24.97 25.01
N GLU A 166 -15.74 -24.79 23.92
CA GLU A 166 -15.22 -24.56 22.57
C GLU A 166 -14.80 -23.10 22.29
N LYS A 167 -15.19 -22.15 23.14
CA LYS A 167 -14.84 -20.74 22.93
C LYS A 167 -13.32 -20.57 23.10
N THR A 168 -12.68 -19.99 22.10
CA THR A 168 -11.29 -19.52 22.15
C THR A 168 -11.22 -18.03 21.83
N VAL A 169 -10.13 -17.39 22.26
CA VAL A 169 -9.82 -15.99 21.99
C VAL A 169 -8.42 -15.95 21.41
N LEU A 170 -8.27 -15.29 20.27
CA LEU A 170 -6.99 -15.00 19.63
C LEU A 170 -6.60 -13.55 19.95
N LEU A 171 -5.43 -13.37 20.56
CA LEU A 171 -4.88 -12.06 20.91
C LEU A 171 -3.56 -11.81 20.18
N SER A 172 -3.30 -10.57 19.78
CA SER A 172 -2.01 -10.12 19.26
C SER A 172 -1.28 -9.27 20.29
N THR A 173 -0.20 -9.79 20.89
CA THR A 173 0.53 -9.10 21.97
C THR A 173 2.06 -9.27 21.87
N PRO A 174 2.85 -8.26 22.28
CA PRO A 174 4.28 -8.43 22.49
C PRO A 174 4.63 -9.04 23.87
N PHE A 175 3.67 -9.14 24.80
CA PHE A 175 3.89 -9.53 26.21
C PHE A 175 3.18 -10.83 26.59
N VAL A 176 3.63 -11.95 26.02
CA VAL A 176 3.00 -13.28 26.20
C VAL A 176 3.02 -13.75 27.66
N ALA A 177 4.12 -13.52 28.38
CA ALA A 177 4.33 -14.08 29.71
C ALA A 177 3.26 -13.68 30.73
N ASN A 178 2.81 -12.40 30.70
CA ASN A 178 1.79 -11.91 31.64
C ASN A 178 0.44 -12.59 31.36
N ILE A 179 0.03 -12.62 30.10
CA ILE A 179 -1.23 -13.25 29.66
C ILE A 179 -1.23 -14.75 29.96
N GLN A 180 -0.11 -15.44 29.73
CA GLN A 180 0.02 -16.86 30.03
C GLN A 180 -0.11 -17.13 31.53
N TYR A 181 0.61 -16.39 32.38
CA TYR A 181 0.53 -16.55 33.83
C TYR A 181 -0.90 -16.34 34.35
N THR A 182 -1.57 -15.28 33.89
CA THR A 182 -2.96 -14.99 34.26
C THR A 182 -3.92 -16.06 33.76
N ALA A 183 -3.75 -16.56 32.54
CA ALA A 183 -4.57 -17.65 32.00
C ALA A 183 -4.41 -18.93 32.84
N GLU A 184 -3.19 -19.28 33.22
CA GLU A 184 -2.90 -20.44 34.08
C GLU A 184 -3.53 -20.28 35.47
N GLU A 185 -3.47 -19.08 36.07
CA GLU A 185 -4.12 -18.77 37.36
C GLU A 185 -5.63 -18.99 37.30
N LEU A 186 -6.26 -18.65 36.17
CA LEU A 186 -7.69 -18.83 35.92
C LEU A 186 -8.07 -20.25 35.43
N GLY A 187 -7.10 -21.16 35.33
CA GLY A 187 -7.31 -22.53 34.85
C GLY A 187 -7.65 -22.64 33.37
N LEU A 188 -7.22 -21.66 32.56
CA LEU A 188 -7.38 -21.63 31.11
C LEU A 188 -6.15 -22.23 30.40
N GLY A 189 -6.37 -22.88 29.27
CA GLY A 189 -5.30 -23.22 28.34
C GLY A 189 -4.82 -21.98 27.58
N CYS A 190 -3.51 -21.81 27.48
CA CYS A 190 -2.88 -20.72 26.75
C CYS A 190 -1.72 -21.29 25.92
N GLU A 191 -1.74 -21.04 24.62
CA GLU A 191 -0.64 -21.35 23.71
C GLU A 191 -0.43 -20.17 22.76
N TYR A 192 0.75 -20.07 22.16
CA TYR A 192 1.09 -18.95 21.31
C TYR A 192 2.00 -19.35 20.15
N THR A 193 1.96 -18.57 19.09
CA THR A 193 2.85 -18.69 17.93
C THR A 193 3.28 -17.31 17.46
N PHE A 194 4.27 -17.24 16.56
CA PHE A 194 4.74 -15.96 16.02
C PHE A 194 3.71 -15.39 15.06
N ALA A 195 3.34 -14.11 15.25
CA ALA A 195 2.54 -13.41 14.26
C ALA A 195 3.39 -13.17 13.00
N PRO A 196 2.82 -13.24 11.78
CA PRO A 196 3.51 -12.82 10.57
C PRO A 196 4.02 -11.38 10.72
N THR A 197 5.29 -11.15 10.40
CA THR A 197 5.85 -9.80 10.38
C THR A 197 5.48 -9.14 9.06
N ASP A 198 4.68 -8.07 9.11
CA ASP A 198 4.40 -7.25 7.94
C ASP A 198 5.65 -6.47 7.53
N GLY A 199 6.38 -7.01 6.55
CA GLY A 199 7.45 -6.31 5.83
C GLY A 199 8.75 -6.09 6.62
N ASP A 200 9.70 -5.44 5.94
CA ASP A 200 11.14 -5.29 6.23
C ASP A 200 11.49 -4.48 7.50
N ALA A 201 10.57 -4.44 8.48
CA ALA A 201 10.73 -3.71 9.72
C ALA A 201 11.60 -4.50 10.71
N VAL A 202 12.91 -4.52 10.45
CA VAL A 202 14.00 -5.12 11.25
C VAL A 202 14.03 -4.65 12.73
N VAL A 203 13.16 -3.72 13.15
CA VAL A 203 13.19 -3.07 14.47
C VAL A 203 11.86 -3.18 15.25
N ARG A 204 10.80 -3.80 14.71
CA ARG A 204 9.54 -3.91 15.49
C ARG A 204 9.61 -5.07 16.48
N MET A 205 9.13 -4.81 17.71
CA MET A 205 8.97 -5.86 18.73
C MET A 205 8.21 -7.04 18.13
N VAL A 206 8.75 -8.25 18.32
CA VAL A 206 8.14 -9.49 17.84
C VAL A 206 6.74 -9.60 18.44
N LYS A 207 5.73 -9.61 17.56
CA LYS A 207 4.33 -9.83 17.96
C LYS A 207 4.05 -11.33 17.99
N TYR A 208 3.28 -11.73 18.99
CA TYR A 208 2.82 -13.11 19.14
C TYR A 208 1.31 -13.16 18.99
N TRP A 209 0.84 -14.23 18.37
CA TRP A 209 -0.55 -14.64 18.36
C TRP A 209 -0.77 -15.62 19.51
N VAL A 210 -1.54 -15.23 20.50
CA VAL A 210 -1.83 -16.00 21.71
C VAL A 210 -3.26 -16.50 21.63
N VAL A 211 -3.46 -17.81 21.69
CA VAL A 211 -4.78 -18.45 21.72
C VAL A 211 -5.07 -18.91 23.14
N ILE A 212 -6.21 -18.48 23.67
CA ILE A 212 -6.66 -18.77 25.03
C ILE A 212 -8.03 -19.41 24.98
N GLY A 213 -8.26 -20.43 25.83
CA GLY A 213 -9.53 -21.13 25.88
C GLY A 213 -9.62 -22.04 27.11
N ARG A 214 -10.81 -22.59 27.37
CA ARG A 214 -11.00 -23.50 28.53
C ARG A 214 -10.46 -24.90 28.28
N ASP A 215 -10.74 -25.43 27.10
CA ASP A 215 -10.21 -26.73 26.71
C ASP A 215 -8.85 -26.55 26.03
N ARG A 216 -7.82 -27.13 26.67
CA ARG A 216 -6.47 -27.12 26.16
C ARG A 216 -6.38 -27.80 24.78
N GLN A 217 -7.19 -28.82 24.52
CA GLN A 217 -7.15 -29.51 23.22
C GLN A 217 -7.61 -28.59 22.08
N THR A 218 -8.69 -27.83 22.29
CA THR A 218 -9.18 -26.82 21.34
C THR A 218 -8.13 -25.75 21.09
N VAL A 219 -7.49 -25.23 22.14
CA VAL A 219 -6.42 -24.22 22.03
C VAL A 219 -5.25 -24.75 21.19
N THR A 220 -4.75 -25.95 21.48
CA THR A 220 -3.66 -26.57 20.70
C THR A 220 -4.07 -26.82 19.24
N GLN A 221 -5.33 -27.21 19.00
CA GLN A 221 -5.82 -27.44 17.65
C GLN A 221 -5.87 -26.13 16.84
N GLU A 222 -6.35 -25.04 17.44
CA GLU A 222 -6.37 -23.70 16.84
C GLU A 222 -4.96 -23.21 16.49
N ILE A 223 -4.01 -23.29 17.41
CA ILE A 223 -2.60 -22.94 17.13
C ILE A 223 -2.05 -23.75 15.96
N ARG A 224 -2.30 -25.06 15.92
CA ARG A 224 -1.88 -25.92 14.79
C ARG A 224 -2.54 -25.52 13.47
N MET A 225 -3.75 -24.98 13.48
CA MET A 225 -4.41 -24.47 12.27
C MET A 225 -3.75 -23.17 11.81
N ILE A 226 -3.53 -22.25 12.74
CA ILE A 226 -2.83 -20.98 12.50
C ILE A 226 -1.43 -21.23 11.93
N GLU A 227 -0.65 -22.14 12.51
CA GLU A 227 0.70 -22.45 12.02
C GLU A 227 0.69 -23.03 10.60
N ARG A 228 -0.25 -23.94 10.29
CA ARG A 228 -0.42 -24.50 8.93
C ARG A 228 -0.78 -23.42 7.93
N GLU A 229 -1.66 -22.51 8.32
CA GLU A 229 -2.11 -21.41 7.47
C GLU A 229 -0.98 -20.39 7.24
N THR A 230 -0.24 -20.03 8.28
CA THR A 230 0.96 -19.17 8.18
C THR A 230 2.01 -19.78 7.28
N GLN A 231 2.23 -21.11 7.35
CA GLN A 231 3.14 -21.81 6.43
C GLN A 231 2.64 -21.80 4.98
N ARG A 232 1.32 -21.93 4.76
CA ARG A 232 0.72 -21.82 3.43
C ARG A 232 0.94 -20.44 2.82
N LEU A 233 0.59 -19.39 3.55
CA LEU A 233 0.77 -18.00 3.11
C LEU A 233 2.24 -17.68 2.84
N LYS A 234 3.16 -18.15 3.68
CA LYS A 234 4.60 -17.97 3.46
C LYS A 234 5.08 -18.63 2.16
N ARG A 235 4.54 -19.80 1.81
CA ARG A 235 4.87 -20.48 0.55
C ARG A 235 4.31 -19.71 -0.65
N GLU A 236 3.06 -19.27 -0.59
CA GLU A 236 2.42 -18.48 -1.65
C GLU A 236 3.15 -17.15 -1.88
N GLN A 237 3.59 -16.48 -0.81
CA GLN A 237 4.37 -15.24 -0.91
C GLN A 237 5.74 -15.48 -1.56
N GLU A 238 6.43 -16.57 -1.18
CA GLU A 238 7.71 -16.93 -1.80
C GLU A 238 7.56 -17.29 -3.27
N GLU A 239 6.53 -18.08 -3.62
CA GLU A 239 6.20 -18.41 -5.02
C GLU A 239 5.87 -17.16 -5.83
N GLY A 240 5.05 -16.25 -5.28
CA GLY A 240 4.75 -14.96 -5.92
C GLY A 240 6.00 -14.10 -6.13
N ARG A 241 6.92 -14.08 -5.16
CA ARG A 241 8.21 -13.39 -5.28
C ARG A 241 9.10 -14.02 -6.34
N GLN A 242 9.14 -15.35 -6.44
CA GLN A 242 9.89 -16.06 -7.48
C GLN A 242 9.30 -15.83 -8.88
N ASP A 243 7.98 -15.83 -9.02
CA ASP A 243 7.32 -15.57 -10.29
C ASP A 243 7.50 -14.12 -10.73
N LEU A 244 7.47 -13.16 -9.80
CA LEU A 244 7.83 -11.78 -10.10
C LEU A 244 9.29 -11.66 -10.58
N ARG A 245 10.22 -12.34 -9.92
CA ARG A 245 11.63 -12.40 -10.36
C ARG A 245 11.77 -13.02 -11.76
N ARG A 246 11.02 -14.08 -12.07
CA ARG A 246 11.00 -14.71 -13.40
C ARG A 246 10.44 -13.77 -14.47
N LYS A 247 9.32 -13.09 -14.18
CA LYS A 247 8.72 -12.09 -15.08
C LYS A 247 9.66 -10.92 -15.33
N ASN A 248 10.28 -10.38 -14.29
CA ASN A 248 11.24 -9.29 -14.43
C ASN A 248 12.48 -9.70 -15.23
N LYS A 249 12.98 -10.93 -15.03
CA LYS A 249 14.08 -11.47 -15.83
C LYS A 249 13.69 -11.58 -17.31
N TYR A 250 12.48 -12.08 -17.61
CA TYR A 250 11.95 -12.18 -18.97
C TYR A 250 11.77 -10.81 -19.65
N MET A 251 11.23 -9.83 -18.92
CA MET A 251 11.09 -8.47 -19.43
C MET A 251 12.44 -7.84 -19.76
N ARG A 252 13.45 -8.01 -18.88
CA ARG A 252 14.82 -7.52 -19.14
C ARG A 252 15.45 -8.19 -20.36
N THR A 253 15.28 -9.51 -20.56
CA THR A 253 15.82 -10.20 -21.74
C THR A 253 15.14 -9.72 -23.03
N ASN A 254 13.81 -9.55 -23.02
CA ASN A 254 13.09 -9.06 -24.19
C ASN A 254 13.49 -7.62 -24.53
N GLN A 255 13.68 -6.75 -23.53
CA GLN A 255 14.17 -5.39 -23.76
C GLN A 255 15.54 -5.40 -24.45
N LEU A 256 16.49 -6.21 -23.96
CA LEU A 256 17.81 -6.33 -24.59
C LEU A 256 17.74 -6.85 -26.03
N GLU A 257 16.89 -7.84 -26.30
CA GLU A 257 16.68 -8.36 -27.66
C GLU A 257 16.09 -7.29 -28.60
N THR A 258 15.13 -6.49 -28.11
CA THR A 258 14.56 -5.38 -28.88
C THR A 258 15.59 -4.28 -29.13
N GLU A 259 16.42 -3.92 -28.16
CA GLU A 259 17.50 -2.95 -28.32
C GLU A 259 18.54 -3.43 -29.34
N GLU A 260 18.91 -4.72 -29.30
CA GLU A 260 19.84 -5.31 -30.28
C GLU A 260 19.27 -5.33 -31.70
N ALA A 261 17.97 -5.63 -31.85
CA ALA A 261 17.28 -5.57 -33.14
C ALA A 261 17.26 -4.15 -33.71
N VAL A 262 16.93 -3.15 -32.89
CA VAL A 262 16.96 -1.73 -33.28
C VAL A 262 18.38 -1.26 -33.65
N ALA A 263 19.41 -1.75 -32.95
CA ALA A 263 20.80 -1.44 -33.27
C ALA A 263 21.24 -1.99 -34.64
N LYS A 264 20.68 -3.14 -35.08
CA LYS A 264 20.97 -3.76 -36.39
C LYS A 264 20.28 -3.07 -37.57
N SER A 265 19.20 -2.32 -37.35
CA SER A 265 18.44 -1.62 -38.39
C SER A 265 18.90 -0.18 -38.67
N LYS A 266 20.08 0.22 -38.20
CA LYS A 266 20.57 1.62 -38.20
C LYS A 266 20.82 2.25 -39.59
N ASP A 267 20.75 1.46 -40.65
CA ASP A 267 21.07 1.90 -42.03
C ASP A 267 19.83 2.08 -42.93
N TRP A 268 18.61 1.84 -42.42
CA TRP A 268 17.36 1.99 -43.19
C TRP A 268 16.69 3.33 -42.86
N ASP A 269 17.04 4.38 -43.61
CA ASP A 269 16.41 5.69 -43.50
C ASP A 269 15.34 5.88 -44.57
N VAL A 270 14.09 5.64 -44.19
CA VAL A 270 12.91 5.72 -45.05
C VAL A 270 12.28 7.13 -45.06
N ILE A 271 12.72 8.00 -44.15
CA ILE A 271 12.19 9.35 -43.95
C ILE A 271 12.66 10.26 -45.08
N GLY A 272 11.77 11.04 -45.67
CA GLY A 272 12.14 12.04 -46.67
C GLY A 272 11.08 12.26 -47.72
N LEU A 273 11.43 13.09 -48.70
CA LEU A 273 10.60 13.36 -49.87
C LEU A 273 10.87 12.34 -50.96
N TRP A 274 9.82 11.88 -51.62
CA TRP A 274 9.81 10.87 -52.65
C TRP A 274 9.12 11.40 -53.89
N ASN A 275 9.74 11.21 -55.05
CA ASN A 275 9.13 11.45 -56.35
C ASN A 275 8.40 10.18 -56.76
N ILE A 276 7.08 10.27 -56.88
CA ILE A 276 6.20 9.14 -57.19
C ILE A 276 5.87 9.13 -58.68
N THR A 277 5.76 7.94 -59.24
CA THR A 277 5.29 7.65 -60.58
C THR A 277 4.12 6.69 -60.46
N CYS A 278 2.96 7.11 -60.95
CA CYS A 278 1.72 6.32 -60.96
C CYS A 278 1.10 6.44 -62.36
N PRO A 279 1.47 5.55 -63.31
CA PRO A 279 1.13 5.70 -64.72
C PRO A 279 -0.37 5.85 -64.99
N GLN A 280 -1.21 5.16 -64.20
CA GLN A 280 -2.67 5.20 -64.29
C GLN A 280 -3.22 6.60 -63.99
N ILE A 281 -2.72 7.24 -62.93
CA ILE A 281 -3.16 8.58 -62.51
C ILE A 281 -2.58 9.64 -63.46
N GLU A 282 -1.29 9.56 -63.80
CA GLU A 282 -0.63 10.50 -64.70
C GLU A 282 -1.29 10.54 -66.09
N ALA A 283 -1.61 9.37 -66.65
CA ALA A 283 -2.27 9.27 -67.94
C ALA A 283 -3.76 9.66 -67.89
N GLY A 284 -4.47 9.26 -66.82
CA GLY A 284 -5.90 9.53 -66.67
C GLY A 284 -6.23 11.01 -66.42
N TRP A 285 -5.38 11.70 -65.67
CA TRP A 285 -5.65 13.06 -65.17
C TRP A 285 -4.70 14.13 -65.71
N GLY A 286 -3.68 13.74 -66.49
CA GLY A 286 -2.71 14.69 -67.07
C GLY A 286 -1.83 15.39 -66.03
N VAL A 287 -1.74 14.83 -64.82
CA VAL A 287 -0.92 15.35 -63.72
C VAL A 287 0.53 14.85 -63.83
N ARG A 288 1.46 15.62 -63.28
CA ARG A 288 2.90 15.31 -63.23
C ARG A 288 3.46 15.71 -61.87
N ASN A 289 4.61 15.14 -61.52
CA ASN A 289 5.33 15.42 -60.28
C ASN A 289 4.55 14.97 -59.04
N LEU A 290 4.13 13.70 -59.03
CA LEU A 290 3.51 13.12 -57.84
C LEU A 290 4.56 13.05 -56.73
N THR A 291 4.18 13.37 -55.49
CA THR A 291 5.11 13.38 -54.36
C THR A 291 4.57 12.65 -53.16
N MET A 292 5.48 12.15 -52.33
CA MET A 292 5.16 11.59 -51.02
C MET A 292 6.26 11.94 -50.01
N LYS A 293 5.90 12.35 -48.81
CA LYS A 293 6.82 12.75 -47.74
C LYS A 293 6.63 11.88 -46.52
N ILE A 294 7.50 10.90 -46.37
CA ILE A 294 7.53 10.00 -45.21
C ILE A 294 8.20 10.73 -44.04
N HIS A 295 7.57 10.73 -42.86
CA HIS A 295 8.09 11.35 -41.65
C HIS A 295 7.63 10.61 -40.38
N VAL A 296 8.28 10.90 -39.25
CA VAL A 296 7.94 10.31 -37.95
C VAL A 296 7.32 11.39 -37.07
N GLU A 297 6.12 11.13 -36.55
CA GLU A 297 5.42 11.99 -35.60
C GLU A 297 5.04 11.18 -34.36
N LYS A 298 5.37 11.68 -33.16
CA LYS A 298 5.04 11.03 -31.87
C LYS A 298 5.34 9.53 -31.83
N THR A 299 6.40 9.09 -32.52
CA THR A 299 6.90 7.71 -32.70
C THR A 299 6.22 6.84 -33.77
N GLU A 300 5.21 7.34 -34.49
CA GLU A 300 4.60 6.63 -35.60
C GLU A 300 5.14 7.13 -36.94
N LEU A 301 5.16 6.26 -37.96
CA LEU A 301 5.56 6.62 -39.31
C LEU A 301 4.30 7.05 -40.09
N PHE A 302 4.37 8.21 -40.73
CA PHE A 302 3.32 8.77 -41.58
C PHE A 302 3.89 9.15 -42.94
N ALA A 303 3.03 9.27 -43.95
CA ALA A 303 3.41 9.90 -45.21
C ALA A 303 2.32 10.82 -45.74
N GLU A 304 2.65 12.09 -45.97
CA GLU A 304 1.79 12.98 -46.74
C GLU A 304 2.03 12.71 -48.23
N PHE A 305 0.98 12.56 -49.03
CA PHE A 305 1.13 12.32 -50.46
C PHE A 305 0.26 13.26 -51.29
N ASP A 306 0.77 13.60 -52.47
CA ASP A 306 0.09 14.38 -53.48
C ASP A 306 0.27 13.70 -54.84
N PHE A 307 -0.77 13.00 -55.28
CA PHE A 307 -0.84 12.35 -56.58
C PHE A 307 -1.63 13.19 -57.60
N GLY A 308 -1.77 14.50 -57.35
CA GLY A 308 -2.42 15.47 -58.23
C GLY A 308 -3.95 15.36 -58.30
N ALA A 309 -4.49 14.15 -58.50
CA ALA A 309 -5.93 13.89 -58.43
C ALA A 309 -6.39 13.43 -57.02
N LEU A 310 -5.45 12.93 -56.21
CA LEU A 310 -5.67 12.43 -54.87
C LEU A 310 -4.56 12.94 -53.96
N THR A 311 -4.93 13.59 -52.86
CA THR A 311 -4.00 14.06 -51.82
C THR A 311 -4.41 13.50 -50.47
N GLY A 312 -3.46 13.18 -49.59
CA GLY A 312 -3.81 12.58 -48.32
C GLY A 312 -2.65 12.25 -47.40
N VAL A 313 -2.95 11.48 -46.36
CA VAL A 313 -1.99 10.98 -45.36
C VAL A 313 -2.06 9.46 -45.30
N LEU A 314 -0.91 8.80 -45.39
CA LEU A 314 -0.71 7.39 -45.07
C LEU A 314 -0.31 7.26 -43.60
N ARG A 315 -0.91 6.33 -42.86
CA ARG A 315 -0.42 5.87 -41.55
C ARG A 315 0.10 4.45 -41.72
N PHE A 316 1.39 4.24 -41.45
CA PHE A 316 2.00 2.93 -41.59
C PHE A 316 1.69 2.07 -40.36
N GLU A 317 1.26 0.85 -40.58
CA GLU A 317 1.09 -0.16 -39.54
C GLU A 317 2.30 -1.09 -39.53
N LYS A 318 2.76 -1.42 -38.32
CA LYS A 318 3.68 -2.53 -38.15
C LYS A 318 2.94 -3.80 -38.55
N LYS A 319 3.51 -4.57 -39.47
CA LYS A 319 3.09 -5.96 -39.68
C LYS A 319 3.22 -6.62 -38.31
N GLU A 320 2.10 -7.00 -37.68
CA GLU A 320 2.19 -7.91 -36.54
C GLU A 320 2.97 -9.11 -37.07
N ASP A 321 4.22 -9.25 -36.64
CA ASP A 321 5.10 -10.31 -37.12
C ASP A 321 4.43 -11.62 -36.74
N ASP A 322 3.66 -12.16 -37.69
CA ASP A 322 2.88 -13.39 -37.69
C ASP A 322 2.83 -13.94 -36.27
N ALA A 323 2.04 -13.26 -35.42
CA ALA A 323 2.03 -13.45 -33.99
C ALA A 323 1.91 -14.94 -33.82
N THR A 324 3.05 -15.58 -33.50
CA THR A 324 3.17 -17.02 -33.64
C THR A 324 2.29 -17.50 -32.52
N LEU A 325 1.03 -17.80 -32.85
CA LEU A 325 -0.01 -18.18 -31.91
C LEU A 325 0.69 -19.17 -31.01
N PRO A 326 0.85 -18.88 -29.71
CA PRO A 326 1.76 -19.63 -28.86
C PRO A 326 1.44 -21.08 -29.10
N LEU A 327 2.38 -21.79 -29.74
CA LEU A 327 2.17 -23.16 -30.20
C LEU A 327 1.60 -23.87 -28.97
N LYS A 328 0.32 -24.29 -29.04
CA LYS A 328 -0.28 -25.10 -27.98
C LYS A 328 0.61 -26.32 -27.89
N ARG A 329 1.55 -26.27 -26.96
CA ARG A 329 2.51 -27.34 -26.68
C ARG A 329 1.62 -28.50 -26.28
N SER A 330 1.50 -29.46 -27.18
CA SER A 330 0.83 -30.72 -26.91
C SER A 330 1.36 -31.24 -25.58
N GLN A 331 0.42 -31.50 -24.66
CA GLN A 331 0.71 -32.19 -23.41
C GLN A 331 1.57 -33.42 -23.72
N PRO A 332 2.73 -33.62 -23.08
CA PRO A 332 3.40 -34.89 -23.16
C PRO A 332 2.49 -35.94 -22.53
N HIS A 333 2.15 -36.93 -23.36
CA HIS A 333 1.50 -38.16 -22.98
C HIS A 333 2.29 -38.78 -21.82
N ASN A 334 1.58 -39.05 -20.73
CA ASN A 334 2.11 -39.65 -19.52
C ASN A 334 2.37 -41.14 -19.80
N ASP A 335 3.58 -41.48 -20.27
CA ASP A 335 4.03 -42.87 -20.38
C ASP A 335 4.85 -43.25 -19.15
N ASN A 336 4.32 -44.27 -18.48
CA ASN A 336 4.90 -45.01 -17.38
C ASN A 336 6.38 -45.33 -17.65
N VAL A 337 7.27 -44.78 -16.82
CA VAL A 337 8.61 -45.34 -16.63
C VAL A 337 8.75 -45.83 -15.20
N VAL A 338 9.09 -47.11 -15.17
CA VAL A 338 9.30 -48.03 -14.06
C VAL A 338 10.23 -47.45 -12.99
N LYS A 339 9.82 -47.61 -11.72
CA LYS A 339 10.67 -47.54 -10.55
C LYS A 339 11.82 -48.54 -10.69
N GLU A 340 13.06 -48.06 -10.73
CA GLU A 340 14.20 -48.83 -10.25
C GLU A 340 14.80 -48.11 -9.05
N GLU A 341 14.93 -48.89 -7.99
CA GLU A 341 15.51 -48.56 -6.70
C GLU A 341 17.02 -48.52 -6.86
N GLU A 342 17.66 -47.41 -6.53
CA GLU A 342 19.07 -47.41 -6.13
C GLU A 342 19.20 -46.76 -4.76
N GLU A 343 19.33 -47.62 -3.76
CA GLU A 343 20.10 -47.38 -2.56
C GLU A 343 21.53 -46.97 -2.95
N ASN A 344 22.08 -45.93 -2.33
CA ASN A 344 23.35 -46.01 -1.60
C ASN A 344 23.81 -44.62 -1.11
N ASN A 345 24.03 -44.56 0.22
CA ASN A 345 25.22 -44.07 0.93
C ASN A 345 25.78 -42.67 0.58
N ASP A 346 25.70 -41.71 1.50
CA ASP A 346 26.70 -41.51 2.56
C ASP A 346 28.05 -41.07 2.00
N ASP A 347 28.32 -39.75 2.03
CA ASP A 347 29.47 -39.24 2.77
C ASP A 347 29.54 -37.70 2.71
N GLY A 348 29.81 -37.11 3.87
CA GLY A 348 29.74 -35.67 4.09
C GLY A 348 30.78 -34.86 3.33
N LYS A 349 30.34 -33.68 2.86
CA LYS A 349 31.21 -32.51 2.73
C LYS A 349 30.47 -31.25 3.18
N GLN A 350 31.00 -30.67 4.25
CA GLN A 350 30.79 -29.29 4.65
C GLN A 350 31.14 -28.38 3.46
N GLN A 351 30.13 -27.70 2.91
CA GLN A 351 30.32 -26.49 2.13
C GLN A 351 29.51 -25.39 2.80
N GLU A 352 30.24 -24.45 3.41
CA GLU A 352 29.69 -23.17 3.83
C GLU A 352 29.19 -22.40 2.60
N PRO A 353 27.96 -21.86 2.61
CA PRO A 353 27.56 -20.88 1.62
C PRO A 353 28.07 -19.51 2.06
N VAL A 354 29.10 -19.03 1.37
CA VAL A 354 29.49 -17.61 1.34
C VAL A 354 28.37 -16.86 0.62
N TYR A 355 27.46 -16.25 1.37
CA TYR A 355 26.52 -15.27 0.85
C TYR A 355 27.24 -13.92 0.73
N ASN A 356 27.76 -13.64 -0.47
CA ASN A 356 28.01 -12.26 -0.89
C ASN A 356 26.72 -11.73 -1.50
N ASP A 357 25.88 -11.14 -0.64
CA ASP A 357 24.66 -10.44 -1.01
C ASP A 357 24.99 -8.95 -1.20
N ASP A 358 25.63 -8.65 -2.32
CA ASP A 358 25.78 -7.29 -2.84
C ASP A 358 24.55 -6.97 -3.71
N GLU A 359 23.37 -6.79 -3.11
CA GLU A 359 22.25 -6.13 -3.78
C GLU A 359 22.13 -4.68 -3.30
N ALA A 360 22.69 -3.81 -4.14
CA ALA A 360 22.51 -2.39 -4.12
C ALA A 360 21.01 -2.03 -4.26
N SER A 361 20.44 -1.51 -3.17
CA SER A 361 19.54 -0.36 -3.12
C SER A 361 18.99 0.14 -4.48
N GLU A 362 17.89 -0.42 -4.94
CA GLU A 362 17.00 0.23 -5.91
C GLU A 362 15.80 0.83 -5.16
N LYS A 363 15.79 2.17 -5.09
CA LYS A 363 14.65 2.98 -4.66
C LYS A 363 13.48 2.74 -5.62
N SER A 364 12.41 2.09 -5.18
CA SER A 364 11.12 2.13 -5.89
C SER A 364 10.27 3.27 -5.35
N SER A 365 9.99 4.21 -6.25
CA SER A 365 9.10 5.35 -6.09
C SER A 365 7.65 4.89 -6.05
N ASP A 366 6.97 5.12 -4.92
CA ASP A 366 5.52 5.02 -4.81
C ASP A 366 4.88 6.12 -5.67
N THR A 367 4.10 5.72 -6.67
CA THR A 367 3.21 6.62 -7.42
C THR A 367 1.80 6.08 -7.26
N TYR A 368 1.01 6.80 -6.45
CA TYR A 368 -0.40 6.56 -6.23
C TYR A 368 -1.16 7.05 -7.48
N ASP A 369 -1.85 6.14 -8.16
CA ASP A 369 -2.86 6.47 -9.18
C ASP A 369 -4.19 6.74 -8.48
N GLU A 370 -4.59 8.01 -8.48
CA GLU A 370 -5.90 8.49 -8.03
C GLU A 370 -6.77 8.71 -9.28
N TYR A 371 -7.77 7.86 -9.44
CA TYR A 371 -8.77 7.97 -10.50
C TYR A 371 -9.84 8.99 -10.07
N GLU A 372 -9.96 10.11 -10.77
CA GLU A 372 -11.22 10.84 -10.85
C GLU A 372 -11.69 10.92 -12.29
N ALA A 373 -12.89 10.38 -12.48
CA ALA A 373 -13.68 10.41 -13.68
C ALA A 373 -14.40 11.74 -13.76
N ASP A 374 -14.23 12.47 -14.86
CA ASP A 374 -15.16 13.51 -15.27
C ASP A 374 -15.48 13.35 -16.76
N ASP A 375 -16.68 12.81 -16.97
CA ASP A 375 -17.47 12.87 -18.19
C ASP A 375 -17.83 14.34 -18.47
N GLU A 376 -17.30 14.92 -19.54
CA GLU A 376 -17.91 16.09 -20.17
C GLU A 376 -18.12 15.86 -21.67
N GLU A 377 -19.41 15.74 -21.99
CA GLU A 377 -20.01 15.71 -23.31
C GLU A 377 -19.48 16.87 -24.19
N LYS A 378 -18.85 16.54 -25.32
CA LYS A 378 -18.56 17.52 -26.38
C LYS A 378 -19.34 17.22 -27.65
N GLN A 379 -20.10 18.25 -28.00
CA GLN A 379 -21.06 18.39 -29.07
C GLN A 379 -20.44 18.16 -30.46
N ASP A 380 -21.21 17.46 -31.29
CA ASP A 380 -21.05 17.35 -32.74
C ASP A 380 -20.88 18.74 -33.38
N GLN A 381 -19.64 19.07 -33.75
CA GLN A 381 -19.37 20.05 -34.79
C GLN A 381 -18.87 19.28 -36.00
N ASN A 382 -19.64 19.40 -37.07
CA ASN A 382 -19.41 18.81 -38.37
C ASN A 382 -18.17 19.48 -38.98
N ASP A 383 -17.01 18.98 -38.58
CA ASP A 383 -15.69 19.47 -38.93
C ASP A 383 -15.31 18.92 -40.31
N GLN A 384 -15.35 19.79 -41.32
CA GLN A 384 -14.59 19.62 -42.56
C GLN A 384 -13.09 19.75 -42.24
N ARG A 385 -12.56 18.82 -41.44
CA ARG A 385 -11.13 18.72 -41.15
C ARG A 385 -10.47 18.07 -42.35
N ASN A 386 -9.53 18.80 -42.94
CA ASN A 386 -8.51 18.22 -43.81
C ASN A 386 -7.92 16.99 -43.11
N PRO A 387 -7.69 15.87 -43.81
CA PRO A 387 -7.20 14.63 -43.20
C PRO A 387 -5.93 14.89 -42.40
N SER A 388 -6.02 14.79 -41.07
CA SER A 388 -4.90 15.02 -40.17
C SER A 388 -4.41 13.70 -39.57
N PRO A 389 -3.12 13.58 -39.23
CA PRO A 389 -2.58 12.38 -38.56
C PRO A 389 -3.31 11.99 -37.27
N GLU A 390 -3.98 12.94 -36.62
CA GLU A 390 -4.65 12.74 -35.32
C GLU A 390 -6.01 12.03 -35.43
N ASP A 391 -6.57 11.89 -36.64
CA ASP A 391 -7.92 11.36 -36.83
C ASP A 391 -7.98 9.83 -37.04
N PHE A 392 -6.84 9.11 -37.01
CA PHE A 392 -6.80 7.64 -37.14
C PHE A 392 -7.11 6.93 -35.81
N HIS A 393 -8.12 6.03 -35.78
CA HIS A 393 -8.64 5.42 -34.54
C HIS A 393 -7.92 4.15 -34.02
N PHE A 394 -6.71 3.82 -34.51
CA PHE A 394 -6.02 2.57 -34.14
C PHE A 394 -4.94 2.75 -33.07
N THR A 395 -4.76 1.73 -32.22
CA THR A 395 -3.79 1.69 -31.11
C THR A 395 -2.35 1.81 -31.59
N CYS A 396 -1.60 2.73 -30.99
CA CYS A 396 -0.23 3.08 -31.35
C CYS A 396 0.77 1.95 -31.12
N ASN A 397 1.68 1.73 -32.08
CA ASN A 397 2.92 0.99 -31.82
C ASN A 397 4.13 1.65 -32.51
N PRO A 398 5.15 2.08 -31.74
CA PRO A 398 6.06 3.18 -32.08
C PRO A 398 7.32 2.83 -32.92
N GLN A 399 7.36 1.69 -33.61
CA GLN A 399 8.61 1.24 -34.24
C GLN A 399 8.43 0.79 -35.70
N PRO A 400 9.27 1.28 -36.64
CA PRO A 400 9.25 0.81 -38.01
C PRO A 400 9.61 -0.69 -38.05
N SER A 401 8.87 -1.44 -38.86
CA SER A 401 9.17 -2.85 -39.12
C SER A 401 10.59 -2.98 -39.69
N THR A 402 11.33 -4.01 -39.26
CA THR A 402 12.63 -4.35 -39.87
C THR A 402 12.48 -4.94 -41.29
N HIS A 403 11.24 -5.13 -41.75
CA HIS A 403 10.92 -5.63 -43.06
C HIS A 403 10.82 -4.50 -44.09
N PRO A 404 11.25 -4.74 -45.36
CA PRO A 404 11.03 -3.80 -46.45
C PRO A 404 9.55 -3.57 -46.75
N GLU A 405 8.67 -4.45 -46.27
CA GLU A 405 7.22 -4.34 -46.44
C GLU A 405 6.58 -3.70 -45.20
N CYS A 406 5.93 -2.57 -45.40
CA CYS A 406 5.06 -1.95 -44.42
C CYS A 406 3.62 -2.05 -44.91
N ASN A 407 2.69 -2.27 -43.98
CA ASN A 407 1.29 -2.07 -44.30
C ASN A 407 0.93 -0.61 -44.03
N TYR A 408 -0.10 -0.08 -44.69
CA TYR A 408 -0.61 1.24 -44.38
C TYR A 408 -2.11 1.35 -44.65
N HIS A 409 -2.74 2.26 -43.90
CA HIS A 409 -4.04 2.83 -44.23
C HIS A 409 -3.83 4.23 -44.77
N TYR A 410 -4.78 4.74 -45.56
CA TYR A 410 -4.69 6.12 -46.02
C TYR A 410 -6.01 6.86 -45.87
N ARG A 411 -5.92 8.17 -45.65
CA ARG A 411 -7.04 9.11 -45.79
C ARG A 411 -6.70 10.11 -46.87
N GLY A 412 -7.53 10.19 -47.90
CA GLY A 412 -7.30 11.13 -48.98
C GLY A 412 -8.57 11.78 -49.48
N GLU A 413 -8.40 12.96 -50.06
CA GLU A 413 -9.44 13.72 -50.73
C GLU A 413 -9.18 13.66 -52.25
N VAL A 414 -10.21 13.28 -53.00
CA VAL A 414 -10.19 13.35 -54.47
C VAL A 414 -10.51 14.78 -54.87
N ILE A 415 -9.63 15.42 -55.64
CA ILE A 415 -9.74 16.86 -55.99
C ILE A 415 -10.85 17.12 -57.04
N SER A 416 -11.60 16.09 -57.46
CA SER A 416 -12.72 16.24 -58.39
C SER A 416 -14.05 16.46 -57.66
N GLU A 417 -14.80 17.48 -58.09
CA GLU A 417 -16.03 17.98 -57.45
C GLU A 417 -17.21 16.99 -57.32
N GLU A 418 -17.14 15.77 -57.85
CA GLU A 418 -18.31 14.86 -57.95
C GLU A 418 -18.23 13.53 -57.21
N VAL A 419 -17.11 13.13 -56.59
CA VAL A 419 -17.00 11.84 -55.91
C VAL A 419 -16.20 11.96 -54.61
N VAL A 420 -16.90 11.85 -53.47
CA VAL A 420 -16.27 11.68 -52.15
C VAL A 420 -16.04 10.19 -51.94
N ASP A 421 -14.80 9.76 -51.72
CA ASP A 421 -14.48 8.37 -51.33
C ASP A 421 -14.90 8.18 -49.86
N GLU A 422 -16.00 7.47 -49.62
CA GLU A 422 -16.62 7.38 -48.29
C GLU A 422 -15.95 6.37 -47.32
N ALA A 423 -14.85 5.69 -47.69
CA ALA A 423 -14.23 4.67 -46.80
C ALA A 423 -12.71 4.37 -47.01
N PRO A 424 -11.80 5.37 -47.08
CA PRO A 424 -10.39 5.11 -47.36
C PRO A 424 -9.61 4.43 -46.19
N ASP A 425 -10.17 4.42 -44.98
CA ASP A 425 -9.54 3.82 -43.77
C ASP A 425 -9.74 2.32 -43.59
N MET A 426 -10.58 1.69 -44.39
CA MET A 426 -10.96 0.29 -44.13
C MET A 426 -10.06 -0.72 -44.85
N THR A 427 -9.34 -0.27 -45.86
CA THR A 427 -8.53 -1.15 -46.71
C THR A 427 -7.07 -1.03 -46.34
N LEU A 428 -6.48 -2.16 -45.94
CA LEU A 428 -5.06 -2.27 -45.65
C LEU A 428 -4.27 -2.47 -46.95
N TYR A 429 -3.35 -1.55 -47.25
CA TYR A 429 -2.46 -1.63 -48.40
C TYR A 429 -1.04 -1.99 -47.98
N GLY A 430 -0.25 -2.47 -48.95
CA GLY A 430 1.16 -2.79 -48.76
C GLY A 430 2.05 -1.81 -49.52
N ILE A 431 3.10 -1.33 -48.87
CA ILE A 431 4.20 -0.60 -49.49
C ILE A 431 5.52 -1.32 -49.21
N THR A 432 6.24 -1.64 -50.28
CA THR A 432 7.55 -2.28 -50.24
C THR A 432 8.62 -1.25 -50.56
N ILE A 433 9.53 -1.03 -49.62
CA ILE A 433 10.73 -0.23 -49.78
C ILE A 433 11.81 -1.11 -50.39
N CYS A 434 12.24 -0.74 -51.59
CA CYS A 434 13.10 -1.51 -52.48
C CYS A 434 14.49 -0.88 -52.63
N GLY A 435 15.45 -1.74 -52.99
CA GLY A 435 16.84 -1.37 -53.23
C GLY A 435 17.63 -1.13 -51.94
N PHE A 436 18.91 -1.47 -51.92
CA PHE A 436 19.83 -1.05 -50.85
C PHE A 436 20.40 0.31 -51.23
N PRO A 437 20.35 1.37 -50.39
CA PRO A 437 19.84 1.56 -49.02
C PRO A 437 18.42 2.19 -48.90
N GLY A 438 17.37 1.52 -49.38
CA GLY A 438 15.98 2.03 -49.31
C GLY A 438 15.73 3.23 -50.21
N LYS A 439 16.25 3.20 -51.44
CA LYS A 439 16.20 4.34 -52.38
C LYS A 439 14.93 4.40 -53.22
N THR A 440 14.26 3.26 -53.34
CA THR A 440 13.05 3.12 -54.15
C THR A 440 11.93 2.55 -53.30
N LEU A 441 10.68 2.77 -53.71
CA LEU A 441 9.53 2.14 -53.08
C LEU A 441 8.50 1.76 -54.14
N LYS A 442 7.64 0.82 -53.79
CA LYS A 442 6.51 0.38 -54.60
C LYS A 442 5.32 0.14 -53.68
N GLY A 443 4.15 0.62 -54.04
CA GLY A 443 2.91 0.35 -53.31
C GLY A 443 1.71 0.39 -54.23
N ASP A 444 0.55 0.09 -53.68
CA ASP A 444 -0.72 0.05 -54.40
C ASP A 444 -1.75 0.93 -53.68
N ILE A 445 -2.52 1.73 -54.41
CA ILE A 445 -3.58 2.58 -53.87
C ILE A 445 -4.87 2.38 -54.65
N GLU A 446 -6.02 2.30 -54.00
CA GLU A 446 -7.31 2.09 -54.64
C GLU A 446 -8.30 3.19 -54.30
N SER A 447 -8.78 3.91 -55.31
CA SER A 447 -9.83 4.93 -55.17
C SER A 447 -11.00 4.60 -56.08
N ALA A 448 -12.22 5.00 -55.71
CA ALA A 448 -13.40 4.83 -56.56
C ALA A 448 -13.24 5.47 -57.95
N ALA A 449 -12.43 6.54 -58.06
CA ALA A 449 -12.25 7.27 -59.32
C ALA A 449 -11.38 6.55 -60.36
N PHE A 450 -10.43 5.71 -59.94
CA PHE A 450 -9.45 5.09 -60.86
C PHE A 450 -9.14 3.61 -60.58
N GLY A 451 -9.82 3.01 -59.59
CA GLY A 451 -9.59 1.63 -59.15
C GLY A 451 -8.21 1.45 -58.52
N VAL A 452 -7.75 0.19 -58.43
CA VAL A 452 -6.42 -0.14 -57.91
C VAL A 452 -5.33 0.34 -58.87
N SER A 453 -4.44 1.20 -58.38
CA SER A 453 -3.31 1.77 -59.11
C SER A 453 -2.00 1.48 -58.38
N THR A 454 -1.03 0.99 -59.13
CA THR A 454 0.30 0.69 -58.61
C THR A 454 1.21 1.91 -58.79
N PHE A 455 1.93 2.31 -57.74
CA PHE A 455 2.89 3.40 -57.81
C PHE A 455 4.31 2.94 -57.45
N THR A 456 5.29 3.64 -58.01
CA THR A 456 6.70 3.50 -57.65
C THR A 456 7.27 4.85 -57.23
N GLY A 457 8.25 4.86 -56.34
CA GLY A 457 8.86 6.08 -55.84
C GLY A 457 10.38 6.02 -55.84
N VAL A 458 11.02 7.17 -56.02
CA VAL A 458 12.46 7.36 -55.84
C VAL A 458 12.70 8.53 -54.89
N ARG A 459 13.61 8.38 -53.93
CA ARG A 459 13.91 9.42 -52.94
C ARG A 459 14.46 10.69 -53.62
N ALA A 460 13.85 11.84 -53.32
CA ALA A 460 14.23 13.13 -53.87
C ALA A 460 15.60 13.58 -53.31
N GLY A 461 16.48 14.05 -54.20
CA GLY A 461 17.84 14.49 -53.85
C GLY A 461 18.96 13.50 -54.19
N GLU A 462 18.63 12.28 -54.64
CA GLU A 462 19.62 11.25 -55.02
C GLU A 462 19.65 10.92 -56.53
N ILE A 463 19.13 11.81 -57.39
CA ILE A 463 19.06 11.55 -58.83
C ILE A 463 20.44 11.73 -59.49
N GLU A 464 21.31 10.73 -59.33
CA GLU A 464 22.33 10.37 -60.32
C GLU A 464 21.82 9.16 -61.11
N THR A 465 20.98 9.41 -62.12
CA THR A 465 20.69 8.48 -63.24
C THR A 465 20.35 7.02 -62.88
N ALA A 466 19.55 6.77 -61.85
CA ALA A 466 18.98 5.45 -61.61
C ALA A 466 17.65 5.31 -62.39
N GLN A 467 17.70 4.78 -63.61
CA GLN A 467 16.52 4.26 -64.30
C GLN A 467 16.13 2.92 -63.64
N CYS A 468 15.03 2.91 -62.88
CA CYS A 468 14.38 1.67 -62.50
C CYS A 468 13.68 1.08 -63.73
N ASP A 469 14.29 0.07 -64.34
CA ASP A 469 13.65 -0.76 -65.37
C ASP A 469 12.47 -1.51 -64.73
N VAL A 470 11.28 -0.90 -64.80
CA VAL A 470 10.01 -1.61 -64.57
C VAL A 470 9.78 -2.49 -65.80
N LYS A 471 10.32 -3.72 -65.77
CA LYS A 471 9.92 -4.73 -66.74
C LYS A 471 8.45 -5.07 -66.48
N GLU A 472 7.63 -4.64 -67.43
CA GLU A 472 6.19 -4.86 -67.50
C GLU A 472 5.93 -6.37 -67.65
N ASP A 473 5.80 -7.08 -66.53
CA ASP A 473 5.40 -8.48 -66.52
C ASP A 473 3.87 -8.57 -66.71
N ARG A 474 3.41 -8.37 -67.95
CA ARG A 474 2.01 -8.55 -68.32
C ARG A 474 1.65 -10.04 -68.29
N GLY A 475 1.14 -10.49 -67.16
CA GLY A 475 0.36 -11.72 -67.07
C GLY A 475 -0.87 -11.64 -67.98
N LYS A 476 -1.07 -12.66 -68.82
CA LYS A 476 -2.24 -12.85 -69.69
C LYS A 476 -3.54 -12.82 -68.86
N CYS A 477 -4.35 -11.78 -69.04
CA CYS A 477 -5.78 -11.85 -68.75
C CYS A 477 -6.52 -12.26 -70.04
N ASP A 478 -7.09 -13.46 -70.02
CA ASP A 478 -8.01 -13.96 -71.05
C ASP A 478 -9.29 -13.10 -71.05
N VAL A 479 -9.45 -12.27 -72.07
CA VAL A 479 -10.72 -11.63 -72.40
C VAL A 479 -11.58 -12.67 -73.12
N LYS A 480 -12.52 -13.29 -72.40
CA LYS A 480 -13.64 -14.01 -73.02
C LYS A 480 -14.83 -13.08 -73.23
N THR A 481 -15.07 -12.86 -74.50
CA THR A 481 -16.27 -12.34 -75.15
C THR A 481 -17.56 -12.99 -74.62
N ALA A 482 -18.59 -12.19 -74.36
CA ALA A 482 -19.99 -12.62 -74.45
C ALA A 482 -20.81 -11.50 -75.12
N TYR A 483 -21.28 -11.84 -76.32
CA TYR A 483 -22.31 -11.19 -77.12
C TYR A 483 -23.59 -10.96 -76.30
N GLU A 484 -24.21 -9.77 -76.29
CA GLU A 484 -25.13 -9.19 -77.30
C GLU A 484 -26.62 -9.45 -76.98
N VAL A 485 -27.43 -8.47 -77.39
CA VAL A 485 -28.91 -8.45 -77.57
C VAL A 485 -29.76 -8.04 -76.35
N LEU A 486 -30.21 -6.77 -76.36
CA LEU A 486 -31.60 -6.38 -76.69
C LEU A 486 -31.82 -4.87 -76.44
N SER A 487 -31.84 -4.08 -77.52
CA SER A 487 -32.78 -2.95 -77.61
C SER A 487 -34.20 -3.52 -77.78
N PRO A 488 -35.28 -2.77 -77.48
CA PRO A 488 -35.72 -1.70 -78.40
C PRO A 488 -36.34 -0.44 -77.75
N GLU A 489 -36.24 0.65 -78.52
CA GLU A 489 -37.25 1.70 -78.79
C GLU A 489 -38.01 2.37 -77.64
N LEU A 490 -37.71 3.65 -77.38
CA LEU A 490 -38.44 4.82 -77.91
C LEU A 490 -37.68 6.12 -77.65
#